data_AF-W7JY69-F1
#
_entry.id   AF-W7JY69-F1
#
_cell.length_a   1.000
_cell.length_b   1.000
_cell.length_c   1.000
_cell.angle_alpha   90.00
_cell.angle_beta   90.00
_cell.angle_gamma   90.00
#
_symmetry.space_group_name_H-M   'P 1'
#
loop_
_entity.id
_entity.type
_entity.pdbx_description
1 polymer ?
#
loop_
_entity_poly.entity_id
_entity_poly.type
_entity_poly.pdbx_seq_one_letter_code
_entity_poly.pdbx_strand_id
1 'polypeptide(L)'
;MGILFKLNKSVYSNCKSYVYKSGGNSLLDNLFDAFWNICVKFVPKSITPNLLTLLGFLCSTIAFVLTFVFDSQNKKYDYIYIYAGIFLFIYQVIKKKYIKTYYMIGIRII
;
A
#
# COMPACT_ATOMS: atom_id res chain seq x y z
N MET A 1 3.48 -32.01 -18.12
CA MET A 1 2.07 -31.90 -17.70
C MET A 1 1.74 -30.44 -17.43
N GLY A 2 1.65 -29.61 -18.49
CA GLY A 2 1.31 -28.19 -18.37
C GLY A 2 -0.20 -28.04 -18.56
N ILE A 3 -0.93 -27.73 -17.49
CA ILE A 3 -2.37 -27.51 -17.54
C ILE A 3 -2.61 -26.18 -18.27
N LEU A 4 -2.74 -26.26 -19.59
CA LEU A 4 -3.13 -25.16 -20.45
C LEU A 4 -4.66 -25.05 -20.35
N PHE A 5 -5.15 -24.31 -19.34
CA PHE A 5 -6.57 -24.06 -19.16
C PHE A 5 -7.12 -23.38 -20.42
N LYS A 6 -7.83 -24.15 -21.25
CA LYS A 6 -8.58 -23.63 -22.40
C LYS A 6 -9.81 -22.91 -21.84
N LEU A 7 -9.65 -21.64 -21.51
CA LEU A 7 -10.71 -20.79 -20.97
C LEU A 7 -11.85 -20.66 -22.00
N ASN A 8 -13.07 -21.00 -21.59
CA ASN A 8 -14.26 -20.85 -22.42
C ASN A 8 -14.58 -19.35 -22.61
N LYS A 9 -15.12 -18.97 -23.78
CA LYS A 9 -15.47 -17.58 -24.14
C LYS A 9 -16.41 -16.93 -23.12
N SER A 10 -17.27 -17.71 -22.47
CA SER A 10 -18.16 -17.27 -21.37
C SER A 10 -17.42 -16.92 -20.08
N VAL A 11 -16.30 -17.59 -19.79
CA VAL A 11 -15.44 -17.26 -18.63
C VAL A 11 -14.71 -15.95 -18.90
N TYR A 12 -14.29 -15.72 -20.14
CA TYR A 12 -13.66 -14.45 -20.54
C TYR A 12 -14.61 -13.25 -20.41
N SER A 13 -15.89 -13.41 -20.79
CA SER A 13 -16.90 -12.35 -20.59
C SER A 13 -17.18 -12.10 -19.11
N ASN A 14 -17.16 -13.13 -18.27
CA ASN A 14 -17.34 -12.98 -16.82
C ASN A 14 -16.13 -12.36 -16.12
N CYS A 15 -14.90 -12.61 -16.61
CA CYS A 15 -13.71 -11.94 -16.10
C CYS A 15 -13.72 -10.43 -16.39
N LYS A 16 -14.27 -10.01 -17.54
CA LYS A 16 -14.43 -8.58 -17.85
C LYS A 16 -15.46 -7.89 -16.96
N SER A 17 -16.53 -8.57 -16.58
CA SER A 17 -17.57 -8.00 -15.72
C SER A 17 -17.28 -8.12 -14.23
N TYR A 18 -16.23 -8.86 -13.86
CA TYR A 18 -15.88 -9.06 -12.46
C TYR A 18 -15.27 -7.78 -11.86
N VAL A 19 -16.11 -7.04 -11.15
CA VAL A 19 -15.68 -5.91 -10.34
C VAL A 19 -15.35 -6.43 -8.94
N TYR A 20 -14.08 -6.38 -8.57
CA TYR A 20 -13.64 -6.72 -7.23
C TYR A 20 -14.26 -5.75 -6.22
N LYS A 21 -15.20 -6.24 -5.38
CA LYS A 21 -15.75 -5.47 -4.26
C LYS A 21 -14.83 -5.68 -3.06
N SER A 22 -14.03 -4.68 -2.70
CA SER A 22 -13.25 -4.78 -1.45
C SER A 22 -14.20 -4.85 -0.26
N GLY A 23 -13.97 -5.80 0.64
CA GLY A 23 -14.80 -5.99 1.82
C GLY A 23 -14.77 -4.78 2.76
N GLY A 24 -15.98 -4.34 3.15
CA GLY A 24 -16.29 -3.60 4.38
C GLY A 24 -15.74 -2.19 4.52
N ASN A 25 -16.59 -1.18 4.32
CA ASN A 25 -16.37 0.17 4.84
C ASN A 25 -16.49 0.10 6.37
N SER A 26 -15.38 0.02 7.09
CA SER A 26 -15.41 0.22 8.54
C SER A 26 -15.90 1.66 8.82
N LEU A 27 -16.55 1.92 9.96
CA LEU A 27 -16.97 3.29 10.32
C LEU A 27 -15.80 4.29 10.25
N LEU A 28 -14.62 3.84 10.65
CA LEU A 28 -13.38 4.60 10.58
C LEU A 28 -12.84 4.76 9.15
N ASP A 29 -13.13 3.84 8.22
CA ASP A 29 -12.68 3.98 6.83
C ASP A 29 -13.32 5.21 6.17
N ASN A 30 -14.60 5.51 6.45
CA ASN A 30 -15.26 6.71 5.93
C ASN A 30 -14.61 8.00 6.46
N LEU A 31 -14.22 8.02 7.74
CA LEU A 31 -13.57 9.20 8.35
C LEU A 31 -12.18 9.42 7.77
N PHE A 32 -11.38 8.35 7.72
CA PHE A 32 -10.01 8.45 7.23
C PHE A 32 -9.93 8.53 5.71
N ASP A 33 -10.99 8.19 4.98
CA ASP A 33 -11.00 8.27 3.52
C ASP A 33 -10.78 9.68 2.98
N ALA A 34 -11.31 10.70 3.66
CA ALA A 34 -11.05 12.09 3.32
C ALA A 34 -9.55 12.43 3.46
N PHE A 35 -8.94 12.03 4.59
CA PHE A 35 -7.52 12.19 4.85
C PHE A 35 -6.66 11.47 3.79
N TRP A 36 -6.96 10.19 3.53
CA TRP A 36 -6.23 9.41 2.55
C TRP A 36 -6.37 9.98 1.14
N ASN A 37 -7.55 10.47 0.74
CA ASN A 37 -7.76 11.09 -0.57
C ASN A 37 -6.88 12.34 -0.76
N ILE A 38 -6.61 13.11 0.30
CA ILE A 38 -5.67 14.23 0.26
C ILE A 38 -4.24 13.71 0.04
N CYS A 39 -3.80 12.71 0.81
CA CYS A 39 -2.50 12.06 0.63
C CYS A 39 -2.33 11.44 -0.77
N VAL A 40 -3.41 10.94 -1.38
CA VAL A 40 -3.38 10.38 -2.74
C VAL A 40 -3.05 11.45 -3.79
N LYS A 41 -3.44 12.71 -3.60
CA LYS A 41 -3.16 13.79 -4.56
C LYS A 41 -1.68 14.19 -4.64
N PHE A 42 -0.89 13.96 -3.58
CA PHE A 42 0.51 14.37 -3.52
C PHE A 42 1.50 13.49 -4.29
N VAL A 43 1.11 12.29 -4.75
CA VAL A 43 2.03 11.45 -5.53
C VAL A 43 1.58 11.46 -6.98
N PRO A 44 2.49 11.73 -7.93
CA PRO A 44 2.16 11.73 -9.34
C PRO A 44 1.75 10.34 -9.82
N LYS A 45 0.83 10.29 -10.78
CA LYS A 45 0.33 9.04 -11.39
C LYS A 45 1.40 8.25 -12.14
N SER A 46 2.56 8.86 -12.40
CA SER A 46 3.70 8.25 -13.08
C SER A 46 4.45 7.23 -12.21
N ILE A 47 4.17 7.16 -10.91
CA ILE A 47 4.84 6.20 -10.01
C ILE A 47 4.17 4.83 -10.11
N THR A 48 4.92 3.87 -10.65
CA THR A 48 4.58 2.45 -10.80
C THR A 48 4.24 1.80 -9.44
N PRO A 49 3.33 0.81 -9.39
CA PRO A 49 2.89 0.20 -8.13
C PRO A 49 4.06 -0.38 -7.33
N ASN A 50 4.96 -1.07 -8.03
CA ASN A 50 6.08 -1.77 -7.44
C ASN A 50 7.08 -0.80 -6.78
N LEU A 51 7.25 0.39 -7.35
CA LEU A 51 8.10 1.43 -6.78
C LEU A 51 7.53 1.96 -5.47
N LEU A 52 6.20 2.11 -5.39
CA LEU A 52 5.53 2.54 -4.18
C LEU A 52 5.68 1.48 -3.07
N THR A 53 5.53 0.20 -3.40
CA THR A 53 5.74 -0.91 -2.45
C THR A 53 7.20 -0.98 -1.98
N LEU A 54 8.15 -0.78 -2.89
CA LEU A 54 9.58 -0.75 -2.57
C LEU A 54 9.92 0.41 -1.62
N LEU A 55 9.38 1.60 -1.86
CA LEU A 55 9.56 2.76 -0.98
C LEU A 55 9.01 2.49 0.42
N GLY A 56 7.82 1.87 0.51
CA GLY A 56 7.27 1.44 1.80
C GLY A 56 8.20 0.47 2.52
N PHE A 57 8.70 -0.55 1.81
CA PHE A 57 9.63 -1.53 2.37
C PHE A 57 10.91 -0.86 2.90
N LEU A 58 11.54 0.02 2.10
CA LEU A 58 12.73 0.75 2.53
C LEU A 58 12.46 1.59 3.78
N CYS A 59 11.30 2.25 3.85
CA CYS A 59 10.88 3.06 4.99
C CYS A 59 10.78 2.23 6.28
N SER A 60 10.15 1.05 6.21
CA SER A 60 10.08 0.13 7.36
C SER A 60 11.44 -0.45 7.75
N THR A 61 12.30 -0.76 6.77
CA THR A 61 13.64 -1.28 7.01
C THR A 61 14.52 -0.23 7.68
N ILE A 62 14.43 1.03 7.26
CA ILE A 62 15.15 2.15 7.90
C ILE A 62 14.69 2.31 9.36
N ALA A 63 13.37 2.27 9.63
CA ALA A 63 12.85 2.36 11.00
C ALA A 63 13.37 1.21 11.89
N PHE A 64 13.42 -0.01 11.35
CA PHE A 64 13.95 -1.16 12.05
C PHE A 64 15.46 -1.02 12.33
N VAL A 65 16.25 -0.64 11.33
CA VAL A 65 17.70 -0.44 11.48
C VAL A 65 18.01 0.68 12.47
N LEU A 66 17.28 1.81 12.43
CA LEU A 66 17.41 2.88 13.42
C LEU A 66 17.20 2.31 14.82
N THR A 67 16.07 1.64 15.04
CA THR A 67 15.74 1.12 16.37
C THR A 67 16.79 0.10 16.83
N PHE A 68 17.21 -0.81 15.95
CA PHE A 68 18.18 -1.86 16.28
C PHE A 68 19.57 -1.32 16.63
N VAL A 69 20.10 -0.37 15.84
CA VAL A 69 21.43 0.21 16.08
C VAL A 69 21.46 0.97 17.40
N PHE A 70 20.43 1.76 17.68
CA PHE A 70 20.41 2.61 18.87
C PHE A 70 20.04 1.85 20.15
N ASP A 71 19.24 0.77 20.05
CA ASP A 71 18.99 -0.15 21.15
C ASP A 71 20.28 -0.86 21.60
N SER A 72 21.12 -1.28 20.63
CA SER A 72 22.42 -1.90 20.93
C SER A 72 23.42 -0.98 21.63
N GLN A 73 23.24 0.34 21.59
CA GLN A 73 24.16 1.31 22.19
C GLN A 73 23.87 1.59 23.67
N ASN A 74 22.80 1.02 24.26
CA ASN A 74 22.39 1.19 25.67
C ASN A 74 22.30 2.66 26.15
N LYS A 75 22.24 3.62 25.22
CA LYS A 75 22.05 5.04 25.50
C LYS A 75 20.59 5.40 25.23
N LYS A 76 19.96 6.10 26.17
CA LYS A 76 18.58 6.58 25.98
C LYS A 76 18.55 7.71 24.96
N TYR A 77 17.97 7.43 23.80
CA TYR A 77 17.71 8.40 22.75
C TYR A 77 16.22 8.40 22.39
N ASP A 78 15.42 9.08 23.20
CA ASP A 78 13.94 9.02 23.10
C ASP A 78 13.40 9.58 21.77
N TYR A 79 14.12 10.51 21.15
CA TYR A 79 13.75 11.09 19.85
C TYR A 79 13.77 10.06 18.70
N ILE A 80 14.52 8.97 18.84
CA ILE A 80 14.69 7.95 17.79
C ILE A 80 13.39 7.16 17.58
N TYR A 81 12.65 6.92 18.66
CA TYR A 81 11.33 6.30 18.59
C TYR A 81 10.30 7.21 17.89
N ILE A 82 10.44 8.53 18.02
CA ILE A 82 9.60 9.50 17.29
C ILE A 82 9.90 9.40 15.79
N TYR A 83 11.18 9.39 15.40
CA TYR A 83 11.57 9.22 13.99
C TYR A 83 11.12 7.87 13.42
N ALA A 84 11.30 6.77 14.18
CA ALA A 84 10.83 5.44 13.77
C ALA A 84 9.31 5.42 13.60
N GLY A 85 8.56 6.05 14.50
CA GLY A 85 7.10 6.21 14.39
C GLY A 85 6.68 6.99 13.15
N ILE A 86 7.39 8.06 12.80
CA ILE A 86 7.14 8.84 11.57
C ILE A 86 7.38 7.97 10.32
N PHE A 87 8.47 7.22 10.26
CA PHE A 87 8.74 6.33 9.13
C PHE A 87 7.69 5.21 9.01
N LEU A 88 7.28 4.60 10.13
CA LEU A 88 6.21 3.61 10.13
C LEU A 88 4.86 4.21 9.71
N PHE A 89 4.58 5.46 10.09
CA PHE A 89 3.38 6.17 9.65
C PHE A 89 3.38 6.40 8.13
N ILE A 90 4.51 6.86 7.58
CA ILE A 90 4.70 7.05 6.14
C ILE A 90 4.50 5.72 5.38
N TYR A 91 5.03 4.61 5.90
CA TYR A 91 4.80 3.28 5.34
C TYR A 91 3.30 2.95 5.22
N GLN A 92 2.51 3.20 6.26
CA GLN A 92 1.07 2.91 6.25
C GLN A 92 0.31 3.77 5.22
N VAL A 93 0.70 5.04 5.08
CA VAL A 93 0.14 5.97 4.08
C VAL A 93 0.40 5.45 2.66
N ILE A 94 1.63 5.03 2.38
CA ILE A 94 2.07 4.49 1.09
C ILE A 94 1.28 3.22 0.73
N LYS A 95 1.12 2.30 1.69
CA LYS A 95 0.37 1.05 1.50
C LYS A 95 -1.11 1.29 1.20
N LYS A 96 -1.80 2.16 1.94
CA LYS A 96 -3.24 2.43 1.74
C LYS A 96 -3.50 3.15 0.40
N LYS A 97 -2.55 3.97 -0.06
CA LYS A 97 -2.56 4.58 -1.39
C LYS A 97 -2.44 3.59 -2.55
N TYR A 98 -1.57 2.58 -2.42
CA TYR A 98 -1.44 1.51 -3.42
C TYR A 98 -2.81 0.87 -3.66
N ILE A 99 -3.50 0.48 -2.58
CA ILE A 99 -4.81 -0.16 -2.65
C ILE A 99 -5.79 0.78 -3.38
N LYS A 100 -5.90 2.04 -3.00
CA LYS A 100 -6.90 2.95 -3.61
C LYS A 100 -6.61 3.31 -5.07
N THR A 101 -5.34 3.53 -5.42
CA THR A 101 -4.92 3.91 -6.77
C THR A 101 -5.04 2.75 -7.75
N TYR A 102 -4.56 1.56 -7.36
CA TYR A 102 -4.57 0.39 -8.26
C TYR A 102 -5.91 -0.34 -8.29
N TYR A 103 -6.76 -0.22 -7.28
CA TYR A 103 -8.17 -0.64 -7.41
C TYR A 103 -8.93 0.25 -8.41
N MET A 104 -8.73 1.57 -8.37
CA MET A 104 -9.36 2.47 -9.35
C MET A 104 -8.78 2.33 -10.77
N ILE A 105 -7.50 1.97 -10.91
CA ILE A 105 -6.85 1.79 -12.20
C ILE A 105 -7.06 0.38 -12.76
N GLY A 106 -7.15 -0.66 -11.92
CA GLY A 106 -7.56 -2.01 -12.33
C GLY A 106 -8.98 -2.07 -12.91
N ILE A 107 -9.85 -1.13 -12.52
CA ILE A 107 -11.17 -0.89 -13.13
C ILE A 107 -11.06 -0.24 -14.53
N ARG A 108 -9.93 0.40 -14.87
CA ARG A 108 -9.72 1.11 -16.14
C ARG A 108 -8.85 0.36 -17.16
N ILE A 109 -8.18 -0.72 -16.77
CA ILE A 109 -7.24 -1.47 -17.64
C ILE A 109 -7.82 -2.84 -18.08
N ILE A 110 -9.04 -3.20 -17.66
CA ILE A 110 -9.79 -4.39 -18.12
C ILE A 110 -10.99 -3.94 -18.94
#